data_AF-A0A6P7ZG11-F1
#
_entry.id   AF-A0A6P7ZG11-F1
#
_cell.length_a   1.000
_cell.length_b   1.000
_cell.length_c   1.000
_cell.angle_alpha   90.00
_cell.angle_beta   90.00
_cell.angle_gamma   90.00
#
_symmetry.space_group_name_H-M   'P 1'
#
loop_
_entity.id
_entity.type
_entity.pdbx_description
1 polymer ?
#
loop_
_entity_poly.entity_id
_entity_poly.type
_entity_poly.pdbx_seq_one_letter_code
_entity_poly.pdbx_strand_id
1 'polypeptide(L)'
;MSSNPVVQFGADAQYHAEGKPNFENDQRASVAKQDLRNGKTSSEPMKFFVKSLAHQDPNTLQDTEMTMSYNGAGSDVTTSTPRKVSFRINAENLLEVQVEGRPGWLLACHDGWKPSLGTVICRQLGHIRFLYHKGVNKTDIMLNYNQEFAQVVSTQNNSTDHMWQPRTTCSSGRIVALKCSECGTYAKTSQTEGSDSTLGQWPWQVRLYFNSRLVCSGSVVTEQWIITAAHCVHKSLQVSGWLAVAGMVTHLCTEQCSSFALEKIIYHQNYNEKSHDYDIALMKLKSPLRFSESIQSVCLPQYNQDLPVGMQCWITRWGYTKDNTHNPQLLKEVAIPLISSKICNDFYQGVITPRMLCAGYLDRNGDAGQGDSGGPLVCQTEHTWHLIGLVSWDNGKPNHPGVYTKMPAFVDWIYHVIDKN
;
A
#
# COMPACT_ATOMS: atom_id res chain seq x y z
N MET A 1 13.54 5.42 54.06
CA MET A 1 12.91 6.22 52.99
C MET A 1 13.18 5.49 51.69
N SER A 2 12.36 4.49 51.37
CA SER A 2 11.10 4.59 50.60
C SER A 2 11.34 4.14 49.16
N SER A 3 11.49 2.84 48.99
CA SER A 3 11.21 2.10 47.77
C SER A 3 9.69 2.04 47.56
N ASN A 4 9.23 2.35 46.34
CA ASN A 4 7.84 2.20 45.92
C ASN A 4 7.69 1.03 44.92
N PRO A 5 6.50 0.41 44.83
CA PRO A 5 6.39 -1.03 44.71
C PRO A 5 6.00 -1.55 43.33
N VAL A 6 6.33 -2.82 43.11
CA VAL A 6 5.85 -3.69 42.02
C VAL A 6 4.43 -4.15 42.37
N VAL A 7 3.47 -3.96 41.48
CA VAL A 7 2.09 -4.46 41.60
C VAL A 7 1.99 -5.78 40.84
N GLN A 8 1.69 -6.85 41.58
CA GLN A 8 1.47 -8.21 41.09
C GLN A 8 -0.03 -8.49 41.30
N PHE A 9 -0.79 -8.72 40.22
CA PHE A 9 -2.20 -9.10 40.33
C PHE A 9 -2.32 -10.62 40.36
N GLY A 10 -2.70 -11.15 41.52
CA GLY A 10 -3.18 -12.52 41.70
C GLY A 10 -4.64 -12.64 41.27
N ALA A 11 -4.98 -13.76 40.64
CA ALA A 11 -6.34 -14.12 40.28
C ALA A 11 -6.77 -15.31 41.15
N ASP A 12 -7.55 -15.03 42.19
CA ASP A 12 -8.43 -15.99 42.86
C ASP A 12 -9.72 -15.25 43.21
N ALA A 13 -10.82 -15.58 42.53
CA ALA A 13 -12.17 -15.28 42.97
C ALA A 13 -13.16 -16.25 42.33
N GLN A 14 -13.60 -17.22 43.13
CA GLN A 14 -14.78 -18.04 42.90
C GLN A 14 -16.05 -17.15 42.89
N TYR A 15 -16.97 -17.43 41.98
CA TYR A 15 -18.38 -17.06 42.13
C TYR A 15 -19.27 -18.28 41.84
N HIS A 16 -20.02 -18.69 42.87
CA HIS A 16 -21.19 -19.54 42.80
C HIS A 16 -22.43 -18.69 42.46
N ALA A 17 -23.31 -19.23 41.62
CA ALA A 17 -24.75 -19.45 41.90
C ALA A 17 -25.64 -19.31 40.64
N GLU A 18 -26.27 -20.45 40.30
CA GLU A 18 -27.71 -20.66 40.05
C GLU A 18 -28.51 -19.80 39.05
N GLY A 19 -29.29 -20.50 38.19
CA GLY A 19 -30.48 -19.94 37.56
C GLY A 19 -30.78 -20.42 36.14
N LYS A 20 -31.30 -21.64 35.97
CA LYS A 20 -32.01 -22.07 34.75
C LYS A 20 -33.41 -21.43 34.69
N PRO A 21 -33.96 -21.30 33.48
CA PRO A 21 -35.30 -21.85 33.23
C PRO A 21 -35.32 -22.84 32.05
N ASN A 22 -36.20 -23.84 32.17
CA ASN A 22 -36.49 -24.91 31.20
C ASN A 22 -37.69 -24.56 30.29
N PHE A 23 -37.87 -25.42 29.28
CA PHE A 23 -39.06 -25.72 28.45
C PHE A 23 -39.28 -24.77 27.26
N GLU A 24 -39.63 -25.22 26.05
CA GLU A 24 -40.28 -26.46 25.63
C GLU A 24 -40.09 -26.74 24.11
N ASN A 25 -40.46 -27.96 23.72
CA ASN A 25 -40.41 -28.63 22.41
C ASN A 25 -40.80 -27.83 21.15
N ASP A 26 -40.17 -28.16 20.01
CA ASP A 26 -40.95 -28.70 18.88
C ASP A 26 -40.15 -29.72 18.05
N GLN A 27 -40.72 -30.92 17.92
CA GLN A 27 -40.21 -32.06 17.17
C GLN A 27 -41.31 -32.49 16.20
N ARG A 28 -41.05 -32.42 14.89
CA ARG A 28 -41.69 -33.20 13.80
C ARG A 28 -40.89 -32.90 12.53
N ALA A 29 -40.43 -33.81 11.67
CA ALA A 29 -40.34 -35.26 11.56
C ALA A 29 -39.25 -35.48 10.46
N SER A 30 -38.27 -36.38 10.57
CA SER A 30 -38.31 -37.78 10.08
C SER A 30 -38.82 -37.87 8.62
N VAL A 31 -38.17 -38.49 7.61
CA VAL A 31 -37.29 -39.67 7.56
C VAL A 31 -36.79 -39.85 6.11
N ALA A 32 -35.54 -40.35 5.95
CA ALA A 32 -35.07 -41.38 5.00
C ALA A 32 -33.52 -41.33 4.98
N LYS A 33 -32.80 -41.92 5.95
CA LYS A 33 -32.29 -43.32 5.98
C LYS A 33 -31.80 -43.83 4.61
N GLN A 34 -30.47 -43.88 4.46
CA GLN A 34 -29.64 -45.11 4.50
C GLN A 34 -29.56 -45.75 3.09
N ASP A 35 -28.42 -46.16 2.54
CA ASP A 35 -27.39 -46.98 3.18
C ASP A 35 -26.15 -47.16 2.26
N LEU A 36 -25.09 -47.74 2.85
CA LEU A 36 -23.97 -48.51 2.24
C LEU A 36 -22.61 -47.85 1.95
N ARG A 37 -21.81 -47.84 3.04
CA ARG A 37 -20.46 -48.42 3.24
C ARG A 37 -19.62 -48.90 2.04
N ASN A 38 -18.33 -48.56 2.20
CA ASN A 38 -17.09 -49.29 1.85
C ASN A 38 -16.61 -49.24 0.39
N GLY A 39 -15.48 -48.55 0.17
CA GLY A 39 -14.64 -48.68 -1.03
C GLY A 39 -13.19 -48.32 -0.74
N LYS A 40 -12.32 -49.33 -0.77
CA LYS A 40 -10.87 -49.27 -0.63
C LYS A 40 -10.20 -48.50 -1.78
N THR A 41 -9.01 -48.01 -1.47
CA THR A 41 -7.93 -47.51 -2.32
C THR A 41 -7.69 -48.29 -3.63
N SER A 42 -7.58 -47.57 -4.76
CA SER A 42 -6.65 -47.91 -5.85
C SER A 42 -6.30 -46.66 -6.67
N SER A 43 -5.01 -46.39 -6.76
CA SER A 43 -4.34 -45.45 -7.66
C SER A 43 -4.32 -45.95 -9.10
N GLU A 44 -4.65 -45.11 -10.09
CA GLU A 44 -4.01 -45.06 -11.42
C GLU A 44 -4.50 -43.83 -12.25
N PRO A 45 -3.71 -43.32 -13.21
CA PRO A 45 -3.83 -41.97 -13.75
C PRO A 45 -4.74 -41.87 -15.00
N MET A 46 -5.48 -40.76 -15.12
CA MET A 46 -6.32 -40.47 -16.29
C MET A 46 -5.52 -39.80 -17.41
N LYS A 47 -5.62 -40.40 -18.61
CA LYS A 47 -4.97 -40.03 -19.87
C LYS A 47 -5.58 -38.76 -20.47
N PHE A 48 -4.71 -37.90 -21.02
CA PHE A 48 -5.05 -36.76 -21.87
C PHE A 48 -5.60 -37.23 -23.23
N PHE A 49 -6.70 -36.62 -23.69
CA PHE A 49 -7.15 -36.66 -25.08
C PHE A 49 -6.74 -35.36 -25.77
N VAL A 50 -5.79 -35.44 -26.70
CA VAL A 50 -5.50 -34.40 -27.69
C VAL A 50 -6.21 -34.80 -28.98
N LYS A 51 -7.17 -33.98 -29.45
CA LYS A 51 -7.69 -34.10 -30.82
C LYS A 51 -6.88 -33.20 -31.74
N SER A 52 -6.10 -33.85 -32.59
CA SER A 52 -5.45 -33.30 -33.78
C SER A 52 -6.48 -33.17 -34.91
N LEU A 53 -6.45 -32.06 -35.65
CA LEU A 53 -6.96 -31.98 -37.02
C LEU A 53 -5.94 -31.21 -37.85
N ALA A 54 -5.43 -31.86 -38.90
CA ALA A 54 -4.51 -31.32 -39.89
C ALA A 54 -5.17 -31.29 -41.28
N HIS A 55 -4.96 -30.15 -41.95
CA HIS A 55 -4.80 -29.86 -43.39
C HIS A 55 -5.83 -30.23 -44.46
N GLN A 56 -6.21 -29.21 -45.27
CA GLN A 56 -5.88 -29.10 -46.71
C GLN A 56 -6.18 -27.69 -47.30
N ASP A 57 -5.12 -26.94 -47.62
CA ASP A 57 -4.73 -26.29 -48.92
C ASP A 57 -5.56 -25.20 -49.69
N PRO A 58 -4.96 -24.42 -50.64
CA PRO A 58 -4.88 -22.94 -50.57
C PRO A 58 -5.37 -22.16 -51.83
N ASN A 59 -5.21 -20.82 -51.79
CA ASN A 59 -5.40 -19.77 -52.82
C ASN A 59 -6.77 -19.07 -52.90
N THR A 60 -6.84 -17.80 -52.48
CA THR A 60 -7.05 -16.60 -53.36
C THR A 60 -7.07 -15.28 -52.54
N LEU A 61 -6.20 -14.34 -52.94
CA LEU A 61 -6.34 -12.86 -53.02
C LEU A 61 -7.52 -12.19 -52.27
N GLN A 62 -7.26 -11.18 -51.42
CA GLN A 62 -7.11 -9.76 -51.80
C GLN A 62 -7.18 -8.84 -50.56
N ASP A 63 -6.33 -7.82 -50.55
CA ASP A 63 -6.37 -6.67 -49.65
C ASP A 63 -7.74 -5.99 -49.64
N THR A 64 -8.21 -5.59 -48.46
CA THR A 64 -9.12 -4.44 -48.34
C THR A 64 -8.89 -3.74 -47.00
N GLU A 65 -8.25 -2.57 -47.08
CA GLU A 65 -8.39 -1.51 -46.11
C GLU A 65 -9.89 -1.21 -45.89
N MET A 66 -10.30 -1.08 -44.63
CA MET A 66 -11.53 -0.38 -44.30
C MET A 66 -11.19 0.73 -43.30
N THR A 67 -10.94 1.90 -43.88
CA THR A 67 -11.03 3.19 -43.20
C THR A 67 -12.47 3.41 -42.74
N MET A 68 -12.68 3.67 -41.45
CA MET A 68 -13.88 4.36 -40.97
C MET A 68 -13.48 5.49 -40.03
N SER A 69 -13.65 6.69 -40.57
CA SER A 69 -13.70 7.98 -39.90
C SER A 69 -14.83 8.04 -38.88
N TYR A 70 -14.56 8.53 -37.68
CA TYR A 70 -15.56 9.15 -36.80
C TYR A 70 -15.01 10.48 -36.28
N ASN A 71 -15.62 11.57 -36.75
CA ASN A 71 -15.57 12.89 -36.14
C ASN A 71 -16.66 12.96 -35.07
N GLY A 72 -16.29 13.29 -33.84
CA GLY A 72 -17.21 13.51 -32.74
C GLY A 72 -16.44 14.05 -31.54
N ALA A 73 -16.38 15.37 -31.44
CA ALA A 73 -15.76 16.10 -30.34
C ALA A 73 -16.49 15.85 -29.01
N GLY A 74 -15.73 15.60 -27.95
CA GLY A 74 -16.20 15.35 -26.59
C GLY A 74 -15.04 15.30 -25.60
N SER A 75 -14.44 16.47 -25.40
CA SER A 75 -13.56 16.96 -24.32
C SER A 75 -12.96 16.00 -23.27
N ASP A 76 -11.63 16.10 -23.21
CA ASP A 76 -10.72 15.95 -22.05
C ASP A 76 -10.54 14.58 -21.40
N VAL A 77 -9.78 13.75 -22.13
CA VAL A 77 -8.70 12.98 -21.52
C VAL A 77 -7.73 13.98 -20.87
N THR A 78 -7.73 14.09 -19.55
CA THR A 78 -6.61 14.69 -18.83
C THR A 78 -5.40 13.78 -19.03
N THR A 79 -4.69 13.97 -20.14
CA THR A 79 -3.33 13.50 -20.31
C THR A 79 -2.53 14.09 -19.14
N SER A 80 -2.07 13.25 -18.22
CA SER A 80 -0.99 13.64 -17.33
C SER A 80 0.13 14.19 -18.20
N THR A 81 0.44 15.47 -18.08
CA THR A 81 1.62 16.03 -18.73
C THR A 81 2.83 15.22 -18.24
N PRO A 82 3.63 14.61 -19.13
CA PRO A 82 4.82 13.89 -18.69
C PRO A 82 5.69 14.86 -17.89
N ARG A 83 6.18 14.41 -16.73
CA ARG A 83 6.99 15.25 -15.85
C ARG A 83 8.19 15.76 -16.62
N LYS A 84 8.42 17.07 -16.57
CA LYS A 84 9.55 17.69 -17.26
C LYS A 84 10.88 17.46 -16.55
N VAL A 85 10.85 16.99 -15.31
CA VAL A 85 12.05 16.68 -14.52
C VAL A 85 11.79 15.45 -13.65
N SER A 86 12.78 14.57 -13.58
CA SER A 86 12.79 13.41 -12.69
C SER A 86 13.98 13.48 -11.74
N PHE A 87 13.82 12.93 -10.55
CA PHE A 87 14.84 12.92 -9.50
C PHE A 87 15.16 11.48 -9.09
N ARG A 88 16.39 11.25 -8.64
CA ARG A 88 16.77 10.07 -7.86
C ARG A 88 17.93 10.40 -6.94
N ILE A 89 18.14 9.57 -5.92
CA ILE A 89 19.29 9.65 -5.03
C ILE A 89 20.09 8.38 -5.24
N ASN A 90 21.37 8.50 -5.60
CA ASN A 90 22.22 7.35 -5.84
C ASN A 90 22.74 6.74 -4.52
N ALA A 91 23.50 5.64 -4.61
CA ALA A 91 24.01 4.91 -3.43
C ALA A 91 24.94 5.76 -2.53
N GLU A 92 25.53 6.83 -3.05
CA GLU A 92 26.40 7.76 -2.30
C GLU A 92 25.62 8.95 -1.70
N ASN A 93 24.29 8.91 -1.77
CA ASN A 93 23.36 9.98 -1.41
C ASN A 93 23.49 11.24 -2.29
N LEU A 94 24.03 11.13 -3.50
CA LEU A 94 24.11 12.27 -4.41
C LEU A 94 22.79 12.42 -5.18
N LEU A 95 22.30 13.65 -5.27
CA LEU A 95 21.08 13.97 -6.00
C LEU A 95 21.37 13.99 -7.51
N GLU A 96 20.61 13.18 -8.23
CA GLU A 96 20.62 13.10 -9.68
C GLU A 96 19.30 13.59 -10.25
N VAL A 97 19.40 14.34 -11.35
CA VAL A 97 18.29 15.03 -12.00
C VAL A 97 18.29 14.68 -13.48
N GLN A 98 17.16 14.22 -13.99
CA GLN A 98 16.92 14.05 -15.42
C GLN A 98 15.98 15.16 -15.88
N VAL A 99 16.38 15.91 -16.91
CA VAL A 99 15.65 17.07 -17.44
C VAL A 99 15.00 16.71 -18.78
N GLU A 100 13.81 17.23 -19.05
CA GLU A 100 13.05 17.01 -20.29
C GLU A 100 13.88 17.28 -21.53
N GLY A 101 13.75 16.43 -22.54
CA GLY A 101 14.49 16.55 -23.79
C GLY A 101 15.98 16.22 -23.69
N ARG A 102 16.47 15.84 -22.49
CA ARG A 102 17.85 15.40 -22.30
C ARG A 102 17.92 13.96 -21.76
N PRO A 103 18.45 13.00 -22.52
CA PRO A 103 18.70 11.66 -22.00
C PRO A 103 19.83 11.68 -20.96
N GLY A 104 19.73 10.84 -19.93
CA GLY A 104 20.74 10.69 -18.89
C GLY A 104 20.44 11.41 -17.57
N TRP A 105 21.18 11.03 -16.54
CA TRP A 105 21.10 11.56 -15.19
C TRP A 105 22.25 12.52 -14.92
N LEU A 106 21.93 13.72 -14.43
CA LEU A 106 22.89 14.79 -14.16
C LEU A 106 23.03 15.00 -12.66
N LEU A 107 24.25 15.21 -12.16
CA LEU A 107 24.45 15.56 -10.75
C LEU A 107 23.95 16.97 -10.46
N ALA A 108 23.20 17.16 -9.38
CA ALA A 108 22.68 18.46 -8.99
C ALA A 108 23.79 19.37 -8.44
N CYS A 109 23.97 20.55 -9.03
CA CYS A 109 24.83 21.59 -8.48
C CYS A 109 24.28 22.13 -7.16
N HIS A 110 25.18 22.46 -6.23
CA HIS A 110 24.80 23.16 -5.00
C HIS A 110 24.52 24.66 -5.24
N ASP A 111 24.90 25.19 -6.40
CA ASP A 111 24.57 26.55 -6.83
C ASP A 111 23.05 26.75 -6.94
N GLY A 112 22.51 27.76 -6.24
CA GLY A 112 21.08 28.05 -6.23
C GLY A 112 20.22 27.07 -5.41
N TRP A 113 20.83 26.06 -4.78
CA TRP A 113 20.13 25.11 -3.92
C TRP A 113 19.55 25.78 -2.66
N LYS A 114 18.32 25.41 -2.31
CA LYS A 114 17.64 25.84 -1.07
C LYS A 114 17.19 24.61 -0.27
N PRO A 115 17.29 24.61 1.07
CA PRO A 115 16.85 23.47 1.89
C PRO A 115 15.39 23.05 1.64
N SER A 116 14.50 24.01 1.32
CA SER A 116 13.10 23.75 0.98
C SER A 116 12.94 22.84 -0.25
N LEU A 117 13.88 22.86 -1.20
CA LEU A 117 13.88 21.92 -2.34
C LEU A 117 14.15 20.49 -1.89
N GLY A 118 14.94 20.29 -0.83
CA GLY A 118 15.16 18.97 -0.23
C GLY A 118 13.85 18.34 0.23
N THR A 119 12.99 19.12 0.89
CA THR A 119 11.65 18.67 1.30
C THR A 119 10.79 18.31 0.09
N VAL A 120 10.73 19.16 -0.92
CA VAL A 120 9.91 18.91 -2.13
C VAL A 120 10.39 17.67 -2.88
N ILE A 121 11.70 17.52 -3.07
CA ILE A 121 12.29 16.38 -3.79
C ILE A 121 12.12 15.08 -3.00
N CYS A 122 12.38 15.08 -1.70
CA CYS A 122 12.15 13.88 -0.87
C CYS A 122 10.69 13.41 -0.96
N ARG A 123 9.73 14.35 -1.00
CA ARG A 123 8.30 14.04 -1.17
C ARG A 123 7.96 13.53 -2.56
N GLN A 124 8.56 14.10 -3.60
CA GLN A 124 8.40 13.60 -4.98
C GLN A 124 8.93 12.18 -5.14
N LEU A 125 9.94 11.80 -4.34
CA LEU A 125 10.50 10.46 -4.26
C LEU A 125 9.72 9.52 -3.32
N GLY A 126 8.63 9.98 -2.69
CA GLY A 126 7.78 9.15 -1.84
C GLY A 126 8.17 9.09 -0.35
N HIS A 127 9.23 9.82 0.03
CA HIS A 127 9.65 9.91 1.43
C HIS A 127 8.84 10.97 2.19
N ILE A 128 8.63 10.76 3.49
CA ILE A 128 7.89 11.73 4.30
C ILE A 128 8.76 12.92 4.72
N ARG A 129 10.01 12.66 5.13
CA ARG A 129 10.89 13.68 5.69
C ARG A 129 12.16 13.85 4.90
N PHE A 130 12.57 15.10 4.82
CA PHE A 130 13.93 15.52 4.50
C PHE A 130 14.76 15.49 5.79
N LEU A 131 15.86 14.73 5.81
CA LEU A 131 16.70 14.60 7.00
C LEU A 131 17.83 15.63 7.00
N TYR A 132 18.61 15.68 5.92
CA TYR A 132 19.66 16.68 5.76
C TYR A 132 20.09 16.80 4.29
N HIS A 133 20.80 17.90 4.00
CA HIS A 133 21.55 18.08 2.78
C HIS A 133 23.00 18.48 3.09
N LYS A 134 23.92 18.19 2.18
CA LYS A 134 25.31 18.64 2.26
C LYS A 134 25.79 18.98 0.86
N GLY A 135 26.53 20.05 0.69
CA GLY A 135 27.30 20.23 -0.54
C GLY A 135 28.63 19.51 -0.44
N VAL A 136 28.91 18.65 -1.42
CA VAL A 136 30.12 17.84 -1.51
C VAL A 136 31.01 18.44 -2.59
N ASN A 137 32.32 18.56 -2.35
CA ASN A 137 33.23 19.07 -3.38
C ASN A 137 33.38 18.02 -4.48
N LYS A 138 33.43 18.49 -5.72
CA LYS A 138 33.63 17.60 -6.88
C LYS A 138 34.96 16.84 -6.84
N THR A 139 35.97 17.39 -6.17
CA THR A 139 37.28 16.76 -5.99
C THR A 139 37.25 15.54 -5.06
N ASP A 140 36.22 15.45 -4.22
CA ASP A 140 36.11 14.42 -3.19
C ASP A 140 35.38 13.17 -3.72
N ILE A 141 34.95 13.20 -4.99
CA ILE A 141 34.14 12.17 -5.65
C ILE A 141 34.82 11.79 -6.97
N MET A 142 34.81 10.51 -7.30
CA MET A 142 35.28 10.02 -8.60
C MET A 142 34.25 10.36 -9.68
N LEU A 143 34.49 11.43 -10.43
CA LEU A 143 33.63 11.86 -11.54
C LEU A 143 34.20 11.42 -12.89
N ASN A 144 33.33 11.09 -13.83
CA ASN A 144 33.72 10.83 -15.22
C ASN A 144 34.15 12.14 -15.91
N TYR A 145 35.06 12.06 -16.89
CA TYR A 145 35.55 13.23 -17.64
C TYR A 145 34.45 14.03 -18.34
N ASN A 146 33.36 13.36 -18.76
CA ASN A 146 32.20 13.98 -19.41
C ASN A 146 31.03 14.17 -18.44
N GLN A 147 31.28 14.25 -17.14
CA GLN A 147 30.22 14.41 -16.15
C GLN A 147 29.55 15.78 -16.34
N GLU A 148 28.23 15.74 -16.51
CA GLU A 148 27.40 16.94 -16.62
C GLU A 148 26.52 17.10 -15.39
N PHE A 149 26.01 18.32 -15.22
CA PHE A 149 25.33 18.75 -14.02
C PHE A 149 23.99 19.41 -14.34
N ALA A 150 23.12 19.49 -13.34
CA ALA A 150 21.88 20.27 -13.39
C ALA A 150 21.91 21.35 -12.31
N GLN A 151 21.54 22.58 -12.65
CA GLN A 151 21.53 23.71 -11.72
C GLN A 151 20.13 24.32 -11.63
N VAL A 152 19.77 24.80 -10.43
CA VAL A 152 18.55 25.59 -10.19
C VAL A 152 18.77 27.03 -10.68
N VAL A 153 17.92 27.50 -11.60
CA VAL A 153 18.13 28.79 -12.31
C VAL A 153 17.01 29.80 -12.11
N SER A 154 15.80 29.35 -11.77
CA SER A 154 14.69 30.23 -11.37
C SER A 154 13.98 29.63 -10.17
N THR A 155 13.67 30.45 -9.17
CA THR A 155 12.84 30.06 -8.02
C THR A 155 11.52 30.84 -7.98
N GLN A 156 11.11 31.44 -9.10
CA GLN A 156 9.94 32.34 -9.12
C GLN A 156 8.60 31.61 -9.22
N ASN A 157 8.60 30.34 -9.66
CA ASN A 157 7.39 29.50 -9.72
C ASN A 157 7.52 28.33 -8.74
N ASN A 158 6.47 28.04 -7.97
CA ASN A 158 6.38 26.92 -7.01
C ASN A 158 6.46 25.52 -7.66
N SER A 159 6.73 25.42 -8.97
CA SER A 159 6.88 24.15 -9.68
C SER A 159 8.35 23.86 -9.93
N THR A 160 8.82 22.70 -9.45
CA THR A 160 10.19 22.20 -9.64
C THR A 160 10.53 21.95 -11.10
N ASP A 161 9.54 21.72 -11.94
CA ASP A 161 9.68 21.18 -13.30
C ASP A 161 10.39 22.14 -14.26
N HIS A 162 10.38 23.44 -13.97
CA HIS A 162 10.99 24.47 -14.80
C HIS A 162 12.25 25.08 -14.18
N MET A 163 12.65 24.62 -13.00
CA MET A 163 13.72 25.23 -12.23
C MET A 163 15.11 24.73 -12.65
N TRP A 164 15.19 23.56 -13.28
CA TRP A 164 16.43 22.85 -13.56
C TRP A 164 16.91 23.06 -14.99
N GLN A 165 18.17 23.46 -15.14
CA GLN A 165 18.81 23.52 -16.44
C GLN A 165 20.12 22.74 -16.45
N PRO A 166 20.46 22.10 -17.58
CA PRO A 166 21.74 21.44 -17.72
C PRO A 166 22.92 22.43 -17.71
N ARG A 167 24.06 21.97 -17.19
CA ARG A 167 25.32 22.71 -17.07
C ARG A 167 26.50 21.76 -17.29
N THR A 168 27.59 22.30 -17.84
CA THR A 168 28.87 21.59 -17.96
C THR A 168 29.68 21.65 -16.66
N THR A 169 29.44 22.64 -15.80
CA THR A 169 30.08 22.75 -14.49
C THR A 169 29.17 23.43 -13.46
N CYS A 170 29.57 23.35 -12.18
CA CYS A 170 28.94 24.03 -11.05
C CYS A 170 29.92 25.10 -10.60
N SER A 171 29.47 26.35 -10.51
CA SER A 171 30.34 27.50 -10.23
C SER A 171 30.98 27.40 -8.85
N SER A 172 30.25 26.83 -7.88
CA SER A 172 30.78 26.60 -6.53
C SER A 172 31.74 25.41 -6.43
N GLY A 173 31.95 24.62 -7.50
CA GLY A 173 32.70 23.37 -7.45
C GLY A 173 32.07 22.29 -6.55
N ARG A 174 30.78 22.44 -6.19
CA ARG A 174 30.07 21.54 -5.25
C ARG A 174 28.77 21.00 -5.84
N ILE A 175 28.40 19.80 -5.41
CA ILE A 175 27.16 19.12 -5.77
C ILE A 175 26.33 18.80 -4.54
N VAL A 176 25.04 18.52 -4.71
CA VAL A 176 24.09 18.24 -3.63
C VAL A 176 24.13 16.77 -3.26
N ALA A 177 24.48 16.49 -2.00
CA ALA A 177 24.10 15.26 -1.33
C ALA A 177 22.80 15.48 -0.55
N LEU A 178 21.84 14.58 -0.70
CA LEU A 178 20.50 14.65 -0.14
C LEU A 178 20.16 13.34 0.57
N LYS A 179 19.73 13.40 1.83
CA LYS A 179 19.22 12.24 2.56
C LYS A 179 17.76 12.46 2.95
N CYS A 180 16.91 11.55 2.51
CA CYS A 180 15.50 11.46 2.90
C CYS A 180 15.31 10.37 3.97
N SER A 181 14.15 10.37 4.63
CA SER A 181 13.78 9.34 5.59
C SER A 181 13.64 7.98 4.93
N GLU A 182 14.22 6.95 5.54
CA GLU A 182 14.09 5.57 5.06
C GLU A 182 12.66 5.06 5.24
N CYS A 183 12.19 4.32 4.24
CA CYS A 183 10.86 3.73 4.18
C CYS A 183 10.86 2.59 3.17
N GLY A 184 9.83 1.74 3.21
CA GLY A 184 9.60 0.70 2.22
C GLY A 184 10.70 -0.36 2.16
N THR A 185 11.51 -0.46 3.23
CA THR A 185 12.60 -1.44 3.36
C THR A 185 12.05 -2.76 3.89
N TYR A 186 12.57 -3.85 3.33
CA TYR A 186 12.14 -5.22 3.61
C TYR A 186 13.35 -6.04 4.04
N ALA A 187 13.24 -6.77 5.16
CA ALA A 187 14.23 -7.77 5.54
C ALA A 187 14.07 -9.00 4.62
N LYS A 188 15.03 -9.23 3.71
CA LYS A 188 14.97 -10.31 2.71
C LYS A 188 14.79 -11.69 3.35
N THR A 189 13.56 -12.21 3.38
CA THR A 189 13.25 -13.64 3.42
C THR A 189 12.48 -14.02 2.16
N SER A 190 12.77 -15.21 1.61
CA SER A 190 12.20 -15.73 0.37
C SER A 190 10.67 -15.73 0.39
N GLN A 191 10.04 -15.06 -0.57
CA GLN A 191 8.58 -14.98 -0.70
C GLN A 191 8.03 -16.26 -1.34
N THR A 192 6.99 -16.82 -0.74
CA THR A 192 6.15 -17.86 -1.34
C THR A 192 4.69 -17.44 -1.21
N GLU A 193 3.98 -17.32 -2.34
CA GLU A 193 2.59 -16.86 -2.36
C GLU A 193 1.67 -17.71 -1.46
N GLY A 194 0.79 -17.07 -0.70
CA GLY A 194 -0.19 -17.75 0.16
C GLY A 194 0.36 -18.41 1.42
N SER A 195 1.65 -18.20 1.73
CA SER A 195 2.28 -18.68 2.96
C SER A 195 2.06 -17.72 4.13
N ASP A 196 2.21 -18.24 5.35
CA ASP A 196 2.16 -17.43 6.56
C ASP A 196 3.34 -16.44 6.58
N SER A 197 3.06 -15.16 6.80
CA SER A 197 4.08 -14.13 6.88
C SER A 197 4.92 -14.29 8.15
N THR A 198 6.22 -14.06 8.00
CA THR A 198 7.18 -14.01 9.10
C THR A 198 7.18 -12.63 9.77
N LEU A 199 7.56 -12.58 11.04
CA LEU A 199 7.67 -11.32 11.77
C LEU A 199 8.66 -10.38 11.06
N GLY A 200 8.24 -9.13 10.81
CA GLY A 200 9.05 -8.14 10.10
C GLY A 200 9.02 -8.24 8.57
N GLN A 201 8.28 -9.19 8.01
CA GLN A 201 8.05 -9.28 6.56
C GLN A 201 7.24 -8.08 6.04
N TRP A 202 6.25 -7.64 6.81
CA TRP A 202 5.40 -6.48 6.49
C TRP A 202 5.44 -5.49 7.65
N PRO A 203 6.58 -4.82 7.88
CA PRO A 203 6.86 -4.11 9.13
C PRO A 203 6.03 -2.83 9.32
N TRP A 204 5.33 -2.40 8.27
CA TRP A 204 4.37 -1.30 8.33
C TRP A 204 2.96 -1.74 8.73
N GLN A 205 2.64 -3.03 8.76
CA GLN A 205 1.29 -3.50 9.06
C GLN A 205 0.87 -3.13 10.49
N VAL A 206 -0.34 -2.57 10.65
CA VAL A 206 -0.93 -2.19 11.94
C VAL A 206 -2.32 -2.80 12.10
N ARG A 207 -2.66 -3.25 13.32
CA ARG A 207 -4.05 -3.49 13.75
C ARG A 207 -4.63 -2.30 14.50
N LEU A 208 -5.88 -1.98 14.22
CA LEU A 208 -6.60 -0.89 14.86
C LEU A 208 -7.77 -1.43 15.67
N TYR A 209 -7.76 -1.13 16.96
CA TYR A 209 -8.82 -1.51 17.89
C TYR A 209 -9.56 -0.28 18.39
N PHE A 210 -10.88 -0.39 18.50
CA PHE A 210 -11.73 0.58 19.18
C PHE A 210 -12.50 -0.11 20.30
N ASN A 211 -12.35 0.37 21.54
CA ASN A 211 -12.94 -0.23 22.74
C ASN A 211 -12.70 -1.75 22.82
N SER A 212 -11.44 -2.15 22.62
CA SER A 212 -10.96 -3.55 22.63
C SER A 212 -11.52 -4.44 21.52
N ARG A 213 -12.23 -3.89 20.53
CA ARG A 213 -12.71 -4.63 19.35
C ARG A 213 -11.83 -4.32 18.16
N LEU A 214 -11.41 -5.35 17.43
CA LEU A 214 -10.72 -5.17 16.15
C LEU A 214 -11.69 -4.49 15.17
N VAL A 215 -11.28 -3.35 14.61
CA VAL A 215 -12.08 -2.59 13.64
C VAL A 215 -11.50 -2.70 12.25
N CYS A 216 -10.22 -2.37 12.12
CA CYS A 216 -9.53 -2.23 10.83
C CYS A 216 -8.05 -2.55 10.97
N SER A 217 -7.36 -2.47 9.84
CA SER A 217 -5.91 -2.42 9.74
C SER A 217 -5.45 -1.01 9.31
N GLY A 218 -4.15 -0.80 9.34
CA GLY A 218 -3.51 0.43 8.89
C GLY A 218 -2.06 0.19 8.50
N SER A 219 -1.37 1.28 8.13
CA SER A 219 0.04 1.24 7.76
C SER A 219 0.85 2.34 8.45
N VAL A 220 2.04 2.00 8.94
CA VAL A 220 3.00 2.99 9.45
C VAL A 220 3.56 3.79 8.28
N VAL A 221 3.40 5.11 8.31
CA VAL A 221 3.98 6.02 7.29
C VAL A 221 5.10 6.89 7.86
N THR A 222 5.13 7.11 9.17
CA THR A 222 6.26 7.72 9.91
C THR A 222 6.33 7.15 11.32
N GLU A 223 7.30 7.58 12.12
CA GLU A 223 7.35 7.22 13.54
C GLU A 223 6.10 7.67 14.31
N GLN A 224 5.36 8.68 13.87
CA GLN A 224 4.21 9.18 14.65
C GLN A 224 2.89 9.13 13.90
N TRP A 225 2.86 8.58 12.70
CA TRP A 225 1.68 8.58 11.84
C TRP A 225 1.38 7.21 11.27
N ILE A 226 0.12 6.80 11.43
CA ILE A 226 -0.48 5.64 10.81
C ILE A 226 -1.52 6.13 9.82
N ILE A 227 -1.58 5.49 8.65
CA ILE A 227 -2.61 5.72 7.64
C ILE A 227 -3.59 4.55 7.61
N THR A 228 -4.87 4.84 7.38
CA THR A 228 -5.96 3.85 7.27
C THR A 228 -7.09 4.44 6.41
N ALA A 229 -8.20 3.72 6.25
CA ALA A 229 -9.39 4.19 5.56
C ALA A 229 -10.25 5.10 6.46
N ALA A 230 -10.96 6.06 5.86
CA ALA A 230 -11.88 6.94 6.59
C ALA A 230 -13.07 6.18 7.17
N HIS A 231 -13.58 5.17 6.46
CA HIS A 231 -14.71 4.37 6.90
C HIS A 231 -14.45 3.68 8.25
N CYS A 232 -13.19 3.37 8.56
CA CYS A 232 -12.75 2.79 9.83
C CYS A 232 -12.98 3.74 11.03
N VAL A 233 -12.86 5.06 10.82
CA VAL A 233 -12.75 6.02 11.93
C VAL A 233 -13.82 7.10 11.94
N HIS A 234 -14.50 7.37 10.81
CA HIS A 234 -15.37 8.56 10.65
C HIS A 234 -16.51 8.65 11.68
N LYS A 235 -17.01 7.52 12.20
CA LYS A 235 -18.04 7.46 13.25
C LYS A 235 -17.50 7.37 14.67
N SER A 236 -16.18 7.23 14.84
CA SER A 236 -15.53 6.93 16.11
C SER A 236 -14.28 7.81 16.28
N LEU A 237 -14.45 9.12 16.50
CA LEU A 237 -13.31 10.05 16.59
C LEU A 237 -12.71 10.19 18.00
N GLN A 238 -13.27 9.51 19.00
CA GLN A 238 -12.80 9.58 20.38
C GLN A 238 -11.47 8.81 20.54
N VAL A 239 -10.35 9.54 20.53
CA VAL A 239 -8.99 8.98 20.57
C VAL A 239 -8.73 8.05 21.75
N SER A 240 -9.36 8.27 22.90
CA SER A 240 -9.19 7.43 24.10
C SER A 240 -9.74 6.01 23.95
N GLY A 241 -10.65 5.79 23.00
CA GLY A 241 -11.16 4.45 22.69
C GLY A 241 -10.26 3.67 21.74
N TRP A 242 -9.26 4.31 21.12
CA TRP A 242 -8.44 3.67 20.09
C TRP A 242 -7.11 3.17 20.61
N LEU A 243 -6.68 2.04 20.04
CA LEU A 243 -5.36 1.46 20.21
C LEU A 243 -4.83 0.98 18.87
N ALA A 244 -3.63 1.43 18.50
CA ALA A 244 -2.89 0.90 17.35
C ALA A 244 -1.87 -0.14 17.84
N VAL A 245 -1.73 -1.25 17.12
CA VAL A 245 -0.78 -2.32 17.47
C VAL A 245 0.05 -2.68 16.25
N ALA A 246 1.38 -2.64 16.39
CA ALA A 246 2.34 -2.95 15.33
C ALA A 246 3.42 -3.93 15.81
N GLY A 247 4.18 -4.50 14.87
CA GLY A 247 5.26 -5.46 15.17
C GLY A 247 4.76 -6.85 15.56
N MET A 248 3.70 -7.33 14.90
CA MET A 248 3.09 -8.63 15.18
C MET A 248 2.64 -9.32 13.90
N VAL A 249 2.66 -10.66 13.89
CA VAL A 249 2.06 -11.49 12.83
C VAL A 249 0.96 -12.41 13.34
N THR A 250 0.95 -12.75 14.63
CA THR A 250 -0.11 -13.55 15.28
C THR A 250 -1.28 -12.67 15.71
N HIS A 251 -2.47 -13.25 15.93
CA HIS A 251 -3.61 -12.48 16.48
C HIS A 251 -3.42 -12.01 17.92
N LEU A 252 -2.70 -12.79 18.72
CA LEU A 252 -2.36 -12.41 20.09
C LEU A 252 -1.05 -11.62 20.08
N CYS A 253 -1.12 -10.44 20.68
CA CYS A 253 0.00 -9.57 20.97
C CYS A 253 0.84 -10.25 22.08
N THR A 254 1.94 -10.91 21.73
CA THR A 254 2.93 -11.44 22.71
C THR A 254 3.95 -10.34 23.06
N GLU A 255 4.94 -10.59 23.91
CA GLU A 255 5.90 -9.57 24.39
C GLU A 255 6.64 -8.75 23.30
N GLN A 256 6.56 -9.16 22.02
CA GLN A 256 7.26 -8.53 20.88
C GLN A 256 6.42 -7.48 20.13
N CYS A 257 5.11 -7.39 20.39
CA CYS A 257 4.26 -6.37 19.79
C CYS A 257 4.33 -5.06 20.57
N SER A 258 4.06 -3.94 19.92
CA SER A 258 3.95 -2.65 20.60
C SER A 258 2.57 -2.04 20.39
N SER A 259 1.97 -1.57 21.49
CA SER A 259 0.66 -0.92 21.50
C SER A 259 0.80 0.58 21.73
N PHE A 260 0.04 1.37 20.98
CA PHE A 260 0.20 2.82 20.89
C PHE A 260 -1.14 3.54 21.04
N ALA A 261 -1.20 4.44 22.01
CA ALA A 261 -2.31 5.36 22.17
C ALA A 261 -2.27 6.47 21.10
N LEU A 262 -3.44 7.00 20.75
CA LEU A 262 -3.57 8.07 19.77
C LEU A 262 -3.62 9.46 20.41
N GLU A 263 -3.06 10.43 19.70
CA GLU A 263 -3.19 11.87 19.98
C GLU A 263 -4.32 12.47 19.15
N LYS A 264 -4.44 12.08 17.87
CA LYS A 264 -5.36 12.71 16.92
C LYS A 264 -5.79 11.75 15.81
N ILE A 265 -7.01 11.91 15.33
CA ILE A 265 -7.55 11.21 14.16
C ILE A 265 -8.04 12.27 13.17
N ILE A 266 -7.64 12.16 11.91
CA ILE A 266 -7.96 13.09 10.85
C ILE A 266 -8.35 12.28 9.61
N TYR A 267 -9.63 12.24 9.29
CA TYR A 267 -10.11 11.69 8.01
C TYR A 267 -10.30 12.80 6.99
N HIS A 268 -10.31 12.44 5.70
CA HIS A 268 -10.47 13.42 4.63
C HIS A 268 -11.84 14.10 4.70
N GLN A 269 -11.88 15.44 4.60
CA GLN A 269 -13.10 16.23 4.80
C GLN A 269 -14.21 15.92 3.77
N ASN A 270 -13.81 15.50 2.57
CA ASN A 270 -14.72 15.11 1.49
C ASN A 270 -15.12 13.62 1.53
N TYR A 271 -14.75 12.87 2.57
CA TYR A 271 -15.16 11.46 2.69
C TYR A 271 -16.68 11.31 2.59
N ASN A 272 -17.13 10.42 1.71
CA ASN A 272 -18.54 10.17 1.47
C ASN A 272 -18.88 8.72 1.77
N GLU A 273 -19.64 8.49 2.84
CA GLU A 273 -20.00 7.14 3.31
C GLU A 273 -20.74 6.30 2.26
N LYS A 274 -21.55 6.91 1.38
CA LYS A 274 -22.36 6.18 0.40
C LYS A 274 -21.54 5.70 -0.80
N SER A 275 -20.63 6.53 -1.28
CA SER A 275 -19.80 6.24 -2.46
C SER A 275 -18.45 5.65 -2.09
N HIS A 276 -18.04 5.74 -0.82
CA HIS A 276 -16.67 5.48 -0.37
C HIS A 276 -15.60 6.33 -1.09
N ASP A 277 -15.98 7.45 -1.72
CA ASP A 277 -15.00 8.38 -2.26
C ASP A 277 -14.27 9.12 -1.13
N TYR A 278 -13.00 9.50 -1.37
CA TYR A 278 -12.12 10.09 -0.36
C TYR A 278 -11.93 9.24 0.92
N ASP A 279 -11.91 7.91 0.78
CA ASP A 279 -11.79 6.96 1.90
C ASP A 279 -10.35 6.83 2.43
N ILE A 280 -9.89 7.86 3.14
CA ILE A 280 -8.56 7.95 3.73
C ILE A 280 -8.58 8.70 5.07
N ALA A 281 -7.79 8.21 6.02
CA ALA A 281 -7.55 8.85 7.31
C ALA A 281 -6.11 8.67 7.81
N LEU A 282 -5.68 9.63 8.61
CA LEU A 282 -4.42 9.62 9.34
C LEU A 282 -4.68 9.61 10.85
N MET A 283 -3.89 8.81 11.56
CA MET A 283 -3.95 8.63 13.00
C MET A 283 -2.58 9.00 13.56
N LYS A 284 -2.53 10.10 14.34
CA LYS A 284 -1.32 10.56 15.02
C LYS A 284 -1.16 9.83 16.33
N LEU A 285 0.00 9.22 16.54
CA LEU A 285 0.34 8.54 17.78
C LEU A 285 0.73 9.54 18.87
N LYS A 286 0.37 9.24 20.12
CA LYS A 286 0.73 10.04 21.30
C LYS A 286 2.24 10.05 21.57
N SER A 287 2.92 8.96 21.25
CA SER A 287 4.36 8.79 21.36
C SER A 287 4.92 8.23 20.06
N PRO A 288 6.09 8.70 19.58
CA PRO A 288 6.72 8.13 18.39
C PRO A 288 7.09 6.65 18.57
N LEU A 289 6.87 5.88 17.51
CA LEU A 289 7.35 4.53 17.29
C LEU A 289 8.88 4.50 17.34
N ARG A 290 9.42 3.40 17.86
CA ARG A 290 10.82 3.04 17.67
C ARG A 290 10.89 2.05 16.52
N PHE A 291 11.48 2.47 15.40
CA PHE A 291 11.67 1.55 14.28
C PHE A 291 12.63 0.42 14.67
N SER A 292 12.33 -0.77 14.15
CA SER A 292 13.02 -2.03 14.42
C SER A 292 12.97 -2.90 13.16
N GLU A 293 13.42 -4.15 13.25
CA GLU A 293 13.24 -5.13 12.17
C GLU A 293 11.76 -5.48 11.93
N SER A 294 10.90 -5.30 12.93
CA SER A 294 9.47 -5.64 12.86
C SER A 294 8.54 -4.44 12.73
N ILE A 295 9.04 -3.21 12.90
CA ILE A 295 8.27 -1.97 12.80
C ILE A 295 9.05 -0.97 11.94
N GLN A 296 8.55 -0.66 10.75
CA GLN A 296 9.14 0.29 9.82
C GLN A 296 8.05 1.00 9.02
N SER A 297 8.36 2.15 8.43
CA SER A 297 7.42 2.86 7.57
C SER A 297 7.41 2.30 6.15
N VAL A 298 6.24 2.33 5.50
CA VAL A 298 6.10 2.14 4.05
C VAL A 298 6.31 3.48 3.32
N CYS A 299 6.87 3.47 2.11
CA CYS A 299 6.96 4.69 1.32
C CYS A 299 5.59 5.08 0.75
N LEU A 300 5.35 6.38 0.58
CA LEU A 300 4.22 6.87 -0.20
C LEU A 300 4.56 6.81 -1.69
N PRO A 301 3.58 6.63 -2.58
CA PRO A 301 3.83 6.69 -4.01
C PRO A 301 4.16 8.12 -4.42
N GLN A 302 4.76 8.26 -5.59
CA GLN A 302 5.00 9.60 -6.13
C GLN A 302 3.68 10.27 -6.52
N TYR A 303 3.66 11.60 -6.55
CA TYR A 303 2.49 12.37 -6.96
C TYR A 303 1.99 11.96 -8.36
N ASN A 304 0.72 11.59 -8.49
CA ASN A 304 0.14 11.12 -9.76
C ASN A 304 1.01 10.04 -10.47
N GLN A 305 1.70 9.19 -9.70
CA GLN A 305 2.46 8.08 -10.26
C GLN A 305 1.55 7.23 -11.15
N ASP A 306 2.04 6.92 -12.36
CA ASP A 306 1.39 5.97 -13.24
C ASP A 306 1.49 4.57 -12.61
N LEU A 307 0.35 3.89 -12.53
CA LEU A 307 0.21 2.54 -12.00
C LEU A 307 -0.15 1.61 -13.17
N PRO A 308 0.83 0.89 -13.75
CA PRO A 308 0.58 0.05 -14.92
C PRO A 308 -0.43 -1.05 -14.61
N VAL A 309 -1.32 -1.33 -15.57
CA VAL A 309 -2.22 -2.48 -15.50
C VAL A 309 -1.40 -3.76 -15.44
N GLY A 310 -1.79 -4.69 -14.57
CA GLY A 310 -1.08 -5.95 -14.35
C GLY A 310 0.13 -5.87 -13.43
N MET A 311 0.49 -4.66 -12.93
CA MET A 311 1.53 -4.52 -11.91
C MET A 311 1.19 -5.40 -10.70
N GLN A 312 2.14 -6.24 -10.29
CA GLN A 312 1.97 -7.13 -9.14
C GLN A 312 2.14 -6.35 -7.85
N CYS A 313 1.17 -6.53 -6.96
CA CYS A 313 1.07 -5.84 -5.68
C CYS A 313 0.65 -6.85 -4.60
N TRP A 314 0.86 -6.50 -3.34
CA TRP A 314 0.61 -7.38 -2.22
C TRP A 314 -0.38 -6.74 -1.27
N ILE A 315 -1.34 -7.56 -0.84
CA ILE A 315 -2.16 -7.28 0.32
C ILE A 315 -1.74 -8.20 1.45
N THR A 316 -1.93 -7.70 2.67
CA THR A 316 -1.67 -8.42 3.90
C THR A 316 -2.93 -8.45 4.74
N ARG A 317 -3.28 -9.63 5.24
CA ARG A 317 -4.50 -9.82 6.02
C ARG A 317 -4.33 -10.86 7.10
N TRP A 318 -4.99 -10.66 8.23
CA TRP A 318 -5.13 -11.71 9.22
C TRP A 318 -6.29 -12.62 8.85
N GLY A 319 -5.98 -13.87 8.48
CA GLY A 319 -7.02 -14.83 8.08
C GLY A 319 -7.98 -15.18 9.22
N TYR A 320 -9.27 -15.36 8.87
CA TYR A 320 -10.27 -16.00 9.71
C TYR A 320 -10.50 -17.42 9.19
N THR A 321 -9.90 -18.43 9.81
CA THR A 321 -10.29 -19.83 9.58
C THR A 321 -11.52 -20.13 10.43
N LYS A 322 -12.60 -20.62 9.81
CA LYS A 322 -13.81 -21.06 10.52
C LYS A 322 -13.52 -22.14 11.59
N ASP A 323 -12.38 -22.82 11.46
CA ASP A 323 -11.89 -23.78 12.44
C ASP A 323 -10.99 -23.07 13.45
N ASN A 324 -11.60 -22.65 14.56
CA ASN A 324 -10.99 -21.93 15.67
C ASN A 324 -10.12 -22.84 16.58
N THR A 325 -9.61 -23.95 16.03
CA THR A 325 -8.96 -25.00 16.80
C THR A 325 -7.61 -25.35 16.16
N HIS A 326 -6.53 -24.93 16.81
CA HIS A 326 -5.14 -25.42 16.69
C HIS A 326 -4.11 -24.68 15.82
N ASN A 327 -4.40 -23.56 15.15
CA ASN A 327 -3.33 -22.70 14.60
C ASN A 327 -3.50 -21.24 15.02
N PRO A 328 -2.47 -20.57 15.57
CA PRO A 328 -2.52 -19.13 15.75
C PRO A 328 -2.72 -18.53 14.35
N GLN A 329 -3.82 -17.82 14.16
CA GLN A 329 -4.11 -17.15 12.90
C GLN A 329 -2.93 -16.21 12.59
N LEU A 330 -2.18 -16.51 11.53
CA LEU A 330 -1.01 -15.75 11.11
C LEU A 330 -1.42 -14.70 10.06
N LEU A 331 -0.63 -13.64 9.97
CA LEU A 331 -0.71 -12.68 8.88
C LEU A 331 -0.42 -13.45 7.59
N LYS A 332 -1.27 -13.28 6.59
CA LYS A 332 -1.12 -13.87 5.26
C LYS A 332 -0.86 -12.78 4.25
N GLU A 333 -0.09 -13.11 3.23
CA GLU A 333 0.18 -12.26 2.09
C GLU A 333 -0.43 -12.86 0.82
N VAL A 334 -0.97 -11.99 -0.04
CA VAL A 334 -1.52 -12.39 -1.33
C VAL A 334 -1.03 -11.41 -2.39
N ALA A 335 -0.36 -11.94 -3.41
CA ALA A 335 0.02 -11.20 -4.60
C ALA A 335 -1.18 -11.07 -5.52
N ILE A 336 -1.51 -9.85 -5.95
CA ILE A 336 -2.64 -9.53 -6.82
C ILE A 336 -2.23 -8.49 -7.88
N PRO A 337 -2.70 -8.62 -9.13
CA PRO A 337 -2.44 -7.64 -10.17
C PRO A 337 -3.35 -6.42 -10.05
N LEU A 338 -2.85 -5.25 -10.43
CA LEU A 338 -3.68 -4.07 -10.69
C LEU A 338 -4.56 -4.26 -11.92
N ILE A 339 -5.79 -3.77 -11.83
CA ILE A 339 -6.79 -3.82 -12.90
C ILE A 339 -7.04 -2.41 -13.43
N SER A 340 -7.21 -2.30 -14.75
CA SER A 340 -7.53 -1.02 -15.37
C SER A 340 -8.83 -0.43 -14.80
N SER A 341 -8.86 0.90 -14.63
CA SER A 341 -10.07 1.59 -14.15
C SER A 341 -11.27 1.31 -15.05
N LYS A 342 -11.08 1.18 -16.36
CA LYS A 342 -12.15 0.84 -17.31
C LYS A 342 -12.79 -0.50 -16.98
N ILE A 343 -11.99 -1.57 -16.95
CA ILE A 343 -12.48 -2.93 -16.64
C ILE A 343 -13.13 -2.95 -15.26
N CYS A 344 -12.52 -2.30 -14.26
CA CYS A 344 -13.11 -2.26 -12.93
C CYS A 344 -14.47 -1.55 -12.94
N ASN A 345 -14.59 -0.43 -13.66
CA ASN A 345 -15.84 0.31 -13.72
C ASN A 345 -16.94 -0.46 -14.45
N ASP A 346 -16.59 -1.36 -15.38
CA ASP A 346 -17.54 -2.27 -16.04
C ASP A 346 -18.15 -3.26 -15.01
N PHE A 347 -17.33 -3.81 -14.12
CA PHE A 347 -17.81 -4.69 -13.03
C PHE A 347 -18.69 -3.96 -12.01
N TYR A 348 -18.42 -2.68 -11.80
CA TYR A 348 -19.09 -1.85 -10.80
C TYR A 348 -20.11 -0.86 -11.39
N GLN A 349 -20.48 -1.01 -12.66
CA GLN A 349 -21.54 -0.23 -13.32
C GLN A 349 -21.35 1.30 -13.22
N GLY A 350 -20.11 1.78 -13.36
CA GLY A 350 -19.84 3.21 -13.46
C GLY A 350 -19.53 3.94 -12.14
N VAL A 351 -19.58 3.27 -10.99
CA VAL A 351 -19.42 3.93 -9.68
C VAL A 351 -17.98 4.12 -9.21
N ILE A 352 -16.98 3.57 -9.93
CA ILE A 352 -15.56 3.71 -9.57
C ILE A 352 -15.09 5.14 -9.89
N THR A 353 -14.67 5.86 -8.85
CA THR A 353 -14.16 7.23 -9.01
C THR A 353 -12.69 7.22 -9.43
N PRO A 354 -12.16 8.30 -10.04
CA PRO A 354 -10.71 8.39 -10.31
C PRO A 354 -9.80 8.46 -9.07
N ARG A 355 -10.34 8.49 -7.85
CA ARG A 355 -9.61 8.35 -6.57
C ARG A 355 -9.63 6.92 -6.05
N MET A 356 -10.17 5.98 -6.83
CA MET A 356 -10.17 4.55 -6.55
C MET A 356 -9.32 3.82 -7.57
N LEU A 357 -8.83 2.64 -7.18
CA LEU A 357 -8.20 1.67 -8.06
C LEU A 357 -8.70 0.27 -7.69
N CYS A 358 -8.47 -0.69 -8.57
CA CYS A 358 -8.88 -2.06 -8.33
C CYS A 358 -7.72 -3.03 -8.52
N ALA A 359 -7.75 -4.11 -7.76
CA ALA A 359 -6.76 -5.17 -7.82
C ALA A 359 -7.40 -6.53 -7.54
N GLY A 360 -6.84 -7.59 -8.10
CA GLY A 360 -7.33 -8.96 -7.92
C GLY A 360 -7.29 -9.79 -9.20
N TYR A 361 -7.54 -11.09 -9.06
CA TYR A 361 -7.69 -12.00 -10.20
C TYR A 361 -9.15 -12.10 -10.61
N LEU A 362 -9.42 -11.90 -11.91
CA LEU A 362 -10.78 -11.98 -12.47
C LEU A 362 -11.21 -13.43 -12.80
N ASP A 363 -10.25 -14.33 -12.93
CA ASP A 363 -10.41 -15.71 -13.44
C ASP A 363 -10.35 -16.78 -12.34
N ARG A 364 -9.89 -16.44 -11.13
CA ARG A 364 -9.78 -17.36 -10.00
C ARG A 364 -10.98 -17.23 -9.05
N ASN A 365 -12.02 -18.04 -9.30
CA ASN A 365 -13.20 -18.30 -8.46
C ASN A 365 -13.10 -17.85 -6.99
N GLY A 366 -13.25 -16.54 -6.74
CA GLY A 366 -13.44 -15.99 -5.41
C GLY A 366 -12.22 -15.82 -4.49
N ASP A 367 -10.97 -15.85 -4.97
CA ASP A 367 -9.88 -15.23 -4.19
C ASP A 367 -9.70 -13.77 -4.61
N ALA A 368 -10.82 -13.04 -4.60
CA ALA A 368 -10.80 -11.60 -4.38
C ALA A 368 -10.28 -11.45 -2.96
N GLY A 369 -8.96 -11.47 -2.79
CA GLY A 369 -8.33 -11.48 -1.48
C GLY A 369 -8.87 -10.30 -0.67
N GLN A 370 -9.85 -10.57 0.20
CA GLN A 370 -10.41 -9.54 1.06
C GLN A 370 -9.33 -9.19 2.05
N GLY A 371 -8.69 -8.05 1.83
CA GLY A 371 -7.76 -7.47 2.78
C GLY A 371 -8.50 -7.02 4.04
N ASP A 372 -7.77 -6.79 5.12
CA ASP A 372 -8.36 -6.12 6.27
C ASP A 372 -8.61 -4.65 5.90
N SER A 373 -9.84 -4.16 6.08
CA SER A 373 -10.23 -2.76 5.83
C SER A 373 -9.20 -1.74 6.34
N GLY A 374 -8.84 -0.77 5.51
CA GLY A 374 -7.79 0.22 5.80
C GLY A 374 -6.36 -0.30 5.76
N GLY A 375 -6.16 -1.60 5.54
CA GLY A 375 -4.85 -2.22 5.37
C GLY A 375 -4.17 -1.86 4.04
N PRO A 376 -2.86 -2.16 3.92
CA PRO A 376 -2.06 -1.78 2.77
C PRO A 376 -2.35 -2.62 1.53
N LEU A 377 -2.33 -1.94 0.38
CA LEU A 377 -1.98 -2.53 -0.91
C LEU A 377 -0.66 -1.91 -1.35
N VAL A 378 0.39 -2.74 -1.36
CA VAL A 378 1.77 -2.28 -1.61
C VAL A 378 2.34 -2.92 -2.85
N CYS A 379 3.09 -2.16 -3.65
CA CYS A 379 3.85 -2.71 -4.77
C CYS A 379 5.32 -2.34 -4.63
N GLN A 380 6.17 -3.24 -5.09
CA GLN A 380 7.60 -3.00 -5.11
C GLN A 380 7.98 -2.30 -6.42
N THR A 381 8.69 -1.19 -6.33
CA THR A 381 9.36 -0.57 -7.48
C THR A 381 10.85 -0.58 -7.17
N GLU A 382 11.64 -1.19 -8.07
CA GLU A 382 13.05 -1.50 -7.84
C GLU A 382 13.24 -2.35 -6.57
N HIS A 383 13.60 -1.73 -5.45
CA HIS A 383 13.82 -2.39 -4.16
C HIS A 383 13.02 -1.78 -3.01
N THR A 384 12.09 -0.87 -3.33
CA THR A 384 11.35 -0.09 -2.33
C THR A 384 9.86 -0.36 -2.45
N TRP A 385 9.24 -0.66 -1.30
CA TRP A 385 7.81 -0.88 -1.19
C TRP A 385 7.04 0.42 -1.02
N HIS A 386 6.05 0.62 -1.89
CA HIS A 386 5.22 1.81 -1.91
C HIS A 386 3.76 1.44 -1.63
N LEU A 387 3.10 2.21 -0.77
CA LEU A 387 1.69 2.09 -0.45
C LEU A 387 0.84 2.69 -1.57
N ILE A 388 0.47 1.91 -2.57
CA ILE A 388 -0.30 2.43 -3.71
C ILE A 388 -1.81 2.44 -3.45
N GLY A 389 -2.27 1.71 -2.43
CA GLY A 389 -3.68 1.63 -2.10
C GLY A 389 -3.99 1.32 -0.64
N LEU A 390 -5.22 1.63 -0.23
CA LEU A 390 -5.81 1.21 1.05
C LEU A 390 -7.04 0.36 0.77
N VAL A 391 -7.19 -0.77 1.45
CA VAL A 391 -8.40 -1.61 1.33
C VAL A 391 -9.62 -0.78 1.71
N SER A 392 -10.56 -0.59 0.79
CA SER A 392 -11.70 0.31 0.98
C SER A 392 -13.02 -0.46 1.01
N TRP A 393 -13.42 -1.10 -0.09
CA TRP A 393 -14.68 -1.82 -0.17
C TRP A 393 -14.68 -2.89 -1.28
N ASP A 394 -15.67 -3.78 -1.21
CA ASP A 394 -16.03 -4.71 -2.28
C ASP A 394 -17.56 -4.93 -2.27
N ASN A 395 -18.08 -5.71 -3.21
CA ASN A 395 -19.50 -6.08 -3.24
C ASN A 395 -19.77 -7.55 -2.85
N GLY A 396 -18.78 -8.25 -2.30
CA GLY A 396 -18.85 -9.64 -1.83
C GLY A 396 -19.16 -10.69 -2.90
N LYS A 397 -19.25 -10.31 -4.18
CA LYS A 397 -19.56 -11.26 -5.24
C LYS A 397 -18.27 -11.92 -5.73
N PRO A 398 -18.31 -13.23 -6.05
CA PRO A 398 -17.16 -13.92 -6.64
C PRO A 398 -16.70 -13.23 -7.92
N ASN A 399 -15.38 -13.24 -8.14
CA ASN A 399 -14.73 -12.70 -9.34
C ASN A 399 -14.90 -11.19 -9.56
N HIS A 400 -15.37 -10.44 -8.55
CA HIS A 400 -15.23 -8.99 -8.55
C HIS A 400 -13.92 -8.57 -7.89
N PRO A 401 -13.22 -7.59 -8.48
CA PRO A 401 -11.97 -7.13 -7.93
C PRO A 401 -12.19 -6.28 -6.68
N GLY A 402 -11.28 -6.32 -5.72
CA GLY A 402 -11.33 -5.42 -4.57
C GLY A 402 -11.14 -3.97 -5.00
N VAL A 403 -11.81 -3.04 -4.31
CA VAL A 403 -11.66 -1.60 -4.54
C VAL A 403 -10.84 -0.98 -3.42
N TYR A 404 -9.85 -0.18 -3.83
CA TYR A 404 -8.87 0.43 -2.96
C TYR A 404 -8.84 1.94 -3.18
N THR A 405 -8.55 2.70 -2.14
CA THR A 405 -8.25 4.13 -2.25
C THR A 405 -6.96 4.33 -3.05
N LYS A 406 -6.96 5.10 -4.13
CA LYS A 406 -5.80 5.34 -5.01
C LYS A 406 -4.85 6.35 -4.38
N MET A 407 -3.82 5.87 -3.71
CA MET A 407 -2.89 6.70 -2.92
C MET A 407 -2.22 7.85 -3.68
N PRO A 408 -1.80 7.71 -4.96
CA PRO A 408 -1.26 8.84 -5.73
C PRO A 408 -2.16 10.09 -5.76
N ALA A 409 -3.49 9.93 -5.62
CA ALA A 409 -4.44 11.04 -5.61
C ALA A 409 -4.51 11.79 -4.26
N PHE A 410 -3.88 11.27 -3.20
CA PHE A 410 -3.98 11.80 -1.84
C PHE A 410 -2.65 12.22 -1.22
N VAL A 411 -1.53 12.03 -1.92
CA VAL A 411 -0.18 12.35 -1.42
C VAL A 411 -0.08 13.79 -0.90
N ASP A 412 -0.64 14.76 -1.62
CA ASP A 412 -0.66 16.17 -1.20
C ASP A 412 -1.44 16.38 0.10
N TRP A 413 -2.60 15.73 0.23
CA TRP A 413 -3.42 15.80 1.44
C TRP A 413 -2.67 15.20 2.63
N ILE A 414 -1.98 14.07 2.44
CA ILE A 414 -1.20 13.41 3.49
C ILE A 414 -0.10 14.35 3.99
N TYR A 415 0.70 14.93 3.08
CA TYR A 415 1.75 15.86 3.46
C TYR A 415 1.21 17.12 4.13
N HIS A 416 0.10 17.67 3.63
CA HIS A 416 -0.54 18.82 4.24
C HIS A 416 -0.98 18.53 5.69
N VAL A 417 -1.62 17.37 5.92
CA VAL A 417 -2.07 16.97 7.25
C VAL A 417 -0.87 16.78 8.19
N ILE A 418 0.19 16.09 7.75
CA ILE A 418 1.39 15.86 8.56
C ILE A 418 2.11 17.19 8.89
N ASP A 419 2.15 18.16 7.97
CA ASP A 419 2.82 19.45 8.23
C ASP A 419 2.05 20.36 9.18
N LYS A 420 0.73 20.23 9.23
CA LYS A 420 -0.14 21.09 10.04
C LYS A 420 -0.39 20.57 11.46
N ASN A 421 0.04 19.36 11.77
CA ASN A 421 -0.31 18.66 13.01
C ASN A 421 0.89 17.93 13.59
#